data_AF-A0A7Y7TTC9-F1
#
_entry.id   AF-A0A7Y7TTC9-F1
#
_cell.length_a   1.000
_cell.length_b   1.000
_cell.length_c   1.000
_cell.angle_alpha   90.00
_cell.angle_beta   90.00
_cell.angle_gamma   90.00
#
_symmetry.space_group_name_H-M   'P 1'
#
loop_
_entity.id
_entity.type
_entity.pdbx_description
1 polymer ?
#
loop_
_entity_poly.entity_id
_entity_poly.type
_entity_poly.pdbx_seq_one_letter_code
_entity_poly.pdbx_strand_id
1 'polypeptide(L)' 'MTTIELKKVLIHRITEINDISFLKALKTILESKTNTEVISLTLEQRNEIIESKKEIEQGLYIEHELLDKKVSRWLSAR' A
#
# COMPACT_ATOMS: atom_id res chain seq x y z
N MET A 1 20.80 -7.66 26.66
CA MET A 1 19.72 -8.29 25.87
C MET A 1 19.79 -7.78 24.44
N THR A 2 20.14 -8.64 23.50
CA THR A 2 20.17 -8.35 22.07
C THR A 2 18.77 -8.51 21.45
N THR A 3 18.58 -8.00 20.23
CA THR A 3 17.34 -8.19 19.47
C THR A 3 16.98 -9.66 19.29
N ILE A 4 17.98 -10.53 19.15
CA ILE A 4 17.81 -11.98 18.98
C ILE A 4 17.31 -12.60 20.29
N GLU A 5 17.89 -12.20 21.42
CA GLU A 5 17.49 -12.69 22.75
C GLU A 5 16.06 -12.24 23.09
N LEU A 6 15.71 -10.99 22.81
CA LEU A 6 14.35 -10.47 23.01
C LEU A 6 13.32 -11.26 22.19
N LYS A 7 13.61 -11.53 20.91
CA LYS A 7 12.72 -12.33 20.07
C LYS A 7 12.47 -13.72 20.64
N LYS A 8 13.52 -14.40 21.13
CA LYS A 8 13.41 -15.73 21.75
C LYS A 8 12.52 -15.71 22.99
N VAL A 9 12.70 -14.72 23.88
CA VAL A 9 11.89 -14.57 25.09
C VAL A 9 10.42 -14.29 24.77
N LEU A 10 10.15 -13.44 23.77
CA LEU A 10 8.78 -13.14 23.35
C LEU A 10 8.08 -14.35 22.74
N ILE A 11 8.75 -15.12 21.88
CA ILE A 11 8.19 -16.35 21.29
C ILE A 11 7.82 -17.33 22.40
N HIS A 12 8.73 -17.57 23.34
CA HIS A 12 8.49 -18.48 24.46
C HIS A 12 7.28 -18.06 25.31
N ARG A 13 7.18 -16.77 25.65
CA ARG A 13 6.00 -16.26 26.39
C ARG A 13 4.71 -16.39 25.60
N ILE A 14 4.73 -16.17 24.29
CA ILE A 14 3.52 -16.30 23.45
C ILE A 14 3.07 -17.76 23.37
N THR A 15 4.01 -18.72 23.30
CA THR A 15 3.68 -20.15 23.23
C THR A 15 3.00 -20.70 24.49
N GLU A 16 3.17 -20.04 25.64
CA GLU A 16 2.56 -20.45 26.91
C GLU A 16 1.14 -19.91 27.12
N ILE A 17 0.68 -19.00 26.24
CA ILE A 17 -0.63 -18.38 26.34
C ILE A 17 -1.69 -19.32 25.76
N ASN A 18 -2.67 -19.70 26.58
CA ASN A 18 -3.82 -20.51 26.17
C ASN A 18 -5.09 -19.67 25.89
N ASP A 19 -5.05 -18.35 26.14
CA ASP A 19 -6.16 -17.43 25.89
C ASP A 19 -6.19 -16.99 24.41
N ILE A 20 -7.15 -17.52 23.67
CA ILE A 20 -7.38 -17.22 22.25
C ILE A 20 -7.71 -15.75 22.02
N SER A 21 -8.48 -15.11 22.91
CA SER A 21 -8.85 -13.70 22.77
C SER A 21 -7.63 -12.81 22.91
N PHE A 22 -6.75 -13.13 23.86
CA PHE A 22 -5.49 -12.43 24.04
C PHE A 22 -4.52 -12.63 22.87
N LEU A 23 -4.39 -13.87 22.36
CA LEU A 23 -3.58 -14.17 21.16
C LEU A 23 -4.08 -13.41 19.93
N LYS A 24 -5.41 -13.30 19.75
CA LYS A 24 -6.02 -12.51 18.67
C LYS A 24 -5.67 -11.02 18.79
N ALA A 25 -5.73 -10.46 19.99
CA ALA A 25 -5.35 -9.06 20.21
C ALA A 25 -3.86 -8.82 19.88
N LEU A 26 -2.97 -9.72 20.31
CA LEU A 26 -1.54 -9.66 19.98
C LEU A 26 -1.30 -9.74 18.46
N LYS A 27 -2.01 -10.64 17.75
CA LYS A 27 -1.96 -10.75 16.29
C LYS A 27 -2.35 -9.44 15.62
N THR A 28 -3.47 -8.83 16.00
CA THR A 28 -3.92 -7.55 15.44
C THR A 28 -2.91 -6.41 15.65
N ILE A 29 -2.28 -6.35 16.82
CA ILE A 29 -1.24 -5.33 17.11
C ILE A 29 0.01 -5.57 16.27
N LEU A 30 0.41 -6.83 16.08
CA LEU A 30 1.56 -7.16 15.23
C LEU A 30 1.25 -6.83 13.77
N GLU A 31 0.11 -7.26 13.25
CA GLU A 31 -0.32 -7.01 11.87
C GLU A 31 -0.45 -5.51 11.58
N SER A 32 -0.98 -4.70 12.50
CA SER A 32 -1.06 -3.24 12.30
C SER A 32 0.31 -2.54 12.29
N LYS A 33 1.33 -3.14 12.90
CA LYS A 33 2.71 -2.61 12.91
C LYS A 33 3.58 -3.19 11.78
N THR A 34 3.21 -4.32 11.21
CA THR A 34 3.93 -4.96 10.09
C THR A 34 3.28 -4.70 8.73
N ASN A 35 1.98 -4.39 8.68
CA ASN A 35 1.25 -4.00 7.46
C ASN A 35 1.46 -2.52 7.14
N THR A 36 2.67 -2.01 7.32
CA THR A 36 3.13 -0.91 6.48
C THR A 36 3.54 -1.53 5.15
N GLU A 37 2.57 -2.00 4.36
CA GLU A 37 2.78 -2.24 2.93
C GLU A 37 2.93 -0.87 2.26
N VAL A 38 4.04 -0.20 2.54
CA VAL A 38 4.47 0.96 1.78
C VAL A 38 4.84 0.42 0.42
N ILE A 39 3.93 0.60 -0.54
CA ILE A 39 4.22 0.31 -1.94
C ILE A 39 5.40 1.22 -2.33
N SER A 40 6.57 0.60 -2.45
CA SER A 40 7.77 1.31 -2.86
C SER A 40 7.69 1.51 -4.36
N LEU A 41 7.51 2.77 -4.77
CA LEU A 41 7.50 3.14 -6.18
C LEU A 41 8.92 3.11 -6.74
N THR A 42 9.05 2.73 -8.02
CA THR A 42 10.29 2.98 -8.75
C THR A 42 10.52 4.49 -8.91
N LEU A 43 11.75 4.88 -9.22
CA LEU A 43 12.07 6.28 -9.51
C LEU A 43 11.22 6.83 -10.67
N GLU A 44 11.00 6.00 -11.69
CA GLU A 44 10.19 6.35 -12.86
C GLU A 44 8.72 6.60 -12.46
N GLN A 45 8.09 5.67 -11.76
CA GLN A 45 6.70 5.82 -11.27
C GLN A 45 6.54 7.05 -10.39
N ARG A 46 7.52 7.31 -9.52
CA ARG A 46 7.50 8.50 -8.66
C ARG A 46 7.59 9.79 -9.48
N ASN A 47 8.47 9.82 -10.48
CA ASN A 47 8.62 10.99 -11.35
C ASN A 47 7.36 11.22 -12.19
N GLU A 48 6.78 10.16 -12.75
CA GLU A 48 5.53 10.22 -13.51
C GLU A 48 4.40 10.83 -12.68
N ILE A 49 4.19 10.35 -11.46
CA ILE A 49 3.16 10.89 -10.55
C ILE A 49 3.43 12.37 -10.22
N ILE A 50 4.69 12.77 -10.05
CA ILE A 50 5.05 14.17 -9.79
C ILE A 50 4.72 15.05 -11.00
N GLU A 51 5.04 14.61 -12.20
CA GLU A 51 4.72 15.36 -13.42
C GLU A 51 3.21 15.43 -13.67
N SER A 52 2.48 14.30 -13.56
CA SER A 52 1.02 14.30 -13.71
C SER A 52 0.32 15.24 -12.72
N LYS A 53 0.83 15.37 -11.49
CA LYS A 53 0.29 16.34 -10.52
C LYS A 53 0.48 17.78 -11.00
N LYS A 54 1.65 18.12 -11.55
CA LYS A 54 1.91 19.45 -12.13
C LYS A 54 1.01 19.72 -13.33
N GLU A 55 0.82 18.73 -14.20
CA GLU A 55 -0.08 18.84 -15.36
C GLU A 55 -1.51 19.15 -14.92
N ILE A 56 -2.02 18.47 -13.88
CA ILE A 56 -3.34 18.74 -13.31
C ILE A 56 -3.44 20.18 -12.79
N GLU A 57 -2.45 20.64 -12.03
CA GLU A 57 -2.40 22.03 -11.52
C GLU A 57 -2.37 23.07 -12.65
N GLN A 58 -1.76 22.73 -13.79
CA GLN A 58 -1.69 23.57 -14.98
C GLN A 58 -2.94 23.46 -15.87
N GLY A 59 -3.91 22.62 -15.51
CA GLY A 59 -5.10 22.35 -16.33
C GLY A 59 -4.83 21.49 -17.56
N LEU A 60 -3.67 20.84 -17.62
CA LEU A 60 -3.24 19.94 -18.70
C LEU A 60 -3.79 18.52 -18.46
N TYR A 61 -5.10 18.41 -18.27
CA TYR A 61 -5.78 17.13 -18.16
C TYR A 61 -6.98 17.08 -19.10
N ILE A 62 -7.48 15.87 -19.33
CA ILE A 62 -8.74 15.66 -20.05
C ILE A 62 -9.72 14.97 -19.13
N GLU A 63 -10.97 15.42 -19.18
CA GLU A 63 -12.04 14.78 -18.43
C GLU A 63 -12.27 13.36 -18.90
N HIS A 64 -12.61 12.48 -17.96
CA HIS A 64 -12.83 11.06 -18.21
C HIS A 64 -13.88 10.84 -19.30
N GLU A 65 -15.01 11.55 -19.25
CA GLU A 65 -16.07 11.45 -20.26
C GLU A 65 -15.59 11.81 -21.67
N LEU A 66 -14.66 12.77 -21.78
CA LEU A 66 -14.13 13.20 -23.06
C LEU A 66 -13.13 12.17 -23.61
N LEU A 67 -12.32 11.58 -22.74
CA LEU A 67 -11.42 10.48 -23.08
C LEU A 67 -12.20 9.27 -23.57
N ASP A 68 -13.24 8.86 -22.85
CA ASP A 68 -14.06 7.69 -23.20
C ASP A 68 -14.75 7.85 -24.56
N LYS A 69 -15.24 9.06 -24.85
CA LYS A 69 -15.79 9.40 -26.17
C LYS A 69 -14.73 9.30 -27.27
N LYS A 70 -13.50 9.74 -27.02
CA LYS A 70 -12.38 9.62 -27.99
C LYS A 70 -12.02 8.17 -28.23
N VAL A 71 -11.91 7.36 -27.18
CA VAL A 71 -11.61 5.93 -27.27
C VAL A 71 -12.71 5.18 -28.03
N SER A 72 -13.98 5.45 -27.72
CA SER A 72 -15.12 4.84 -28.41
C SER A 72 -15.16 5.19 -29.90
N ARG A 73 -14.85 6.44 -30.26
CA ARG A 73 -14.71 6.87 -31.66
C ARG A 73 -13.54 6.18 -32.37
N TRP A 74 -12.41 6.01 -31.69
CA TRP A 74 -11.27 5.29 -32.25
C TRP A 74 -11.58 3.82 -32.51
N LEU A 75 -12.26 3.14 -31.57
CA LEU A 75 -12.66 1.74 -31.72
C LEU A 75 -13.68 1.52 -32.83
N SER A 76 -14.57 2.49 -33.09
CA SER A 76 -15.59 2.42 -34.15
C SER A 76 -15.10 2.86 -35.52
N ALA A 77 -13.91 3.47 -35.61
CA ALA A 77 -13.26 3.85 -36.87
C ALA A 77 -12.44 2.70 -37.50
N ARG A 78 -12.52 1.50 -36.93
CA ARG A 78 -11.87 0.27 -37.38
C ARG A 78 -12.89 -0.71 -37.92
#